data_AF-A0A6N8ZCT4-F1
#
_entry.id   AF-A0A6N8ZCT4-F1
#
_cell.length_a   1.000
_cell.length_b   1.000
_cell.length_c   1.000
_cell.angle_alpha   90.00
_cell.angle_beta   90.00
_cell.angle_gamma   90.00
#
_symmetry.space_group_name_H-M   'P 1'
#
loop_
_entity.id
_entity.type
_entity.pdbx_description
1 polymer ?
#
loop_
_entity_poly.entity_id
_entity_poly.type
_entity_poly.pdbx_seq_one_letter_code
_entity_poly.pdbx_strand_id
1 'polypeptide(L)'
;MTADQSNANPNRLYFGDNLDILREHVADESVDLIYLDPPFNSNVNYNAFFQEQSDELSDAQITAFEDTWHWGWESETAFRDVVTRGPEKVGNLLYALRAL
;
A
#
# COMPACT_ATOMS: atom_id res chain seq x y z
N MET A 1 17.00 36.20 -26.73
CA MET A 1 17.71 35.64 -25.56
C MET A 1 16.94 36.07 -24.32
N THR A 2 16.07 35.20 -23.85
CA THR A 2 15.50 35.23 -22.49
C THR A 2 15.42 33.78 -22.09
N ALA A 3 16.28 33.39 -21.15
CA ALA A 3 16.24 32.06 -20.55
C ALA A 3 14.96 31.99 -19.71
N ASP A 4 14.04 31.11 -20.08
CA ASP A 4 12.94 30.76 -19.21
C ASP A 4 13.47 29.77 -18.16
N GLN A 5 13.69 30.31 -16.97
CA GLN A 5 14.09 29.58 -15.79
C GLN A 5 12.81 29.21 -15.03
N SER A 6 12.26 28.02 -15.30
CA SER A 6 11.47 27.31 -14.30
C SER A 6 11.86 25.84 -14.28
N ASN A 7 12.97 25.56 -13.59
CA ASN A 7 13.22 24.26 -12.98
C ASN A 7 12.19 24.04 -11.86
N ALA A 8 10.91 23.89 -12.22
CA ALA A 8 9.90 23.37 -11.31
C ALA A 8 10.03 21.86 -11.37
N ASN A 9 10.66 21.26 -10.35
CA ASN A 9 10.76 19.82 -10.26
C ASN A 9 9.32 19.27 -10.17
N PRO A 10 8.79 18.57 -11.20
CA PRO A 10 7.38 18.16 -11.24
C PRO A 10 7.08 17.07 -10.20
N ASN A 11 8.12 16.55 -9.56
CA ASN A 11 8.01 15.48 -8.57
C ASN A 11 7.46 16.03 -7.25
N ARG A 12 6.35 15.47 -6.81
CA ARG A 12 5.70 15.81 -5.54
C ARG A 12 5.80 14.61 -4.60
N LEU A 13 6.22 14.87 -3.36
CA LEU A 13 6.16 13.90 -2.27
C LEU A 13 5.06 14.34 -1.30
N TYR A 14 4.16 13.44 -0.98
CA TYR A 14 3.12 13.65 0.02
C TYR A 14 3.39 12.76 1.23
N PHE A 15 3.08 13.24 2.43
CA PHE A 15 3.26 12.51 3.68
C PHE A 15 1.92 12.43 4.41
N GLY A 16 1.43 11.22 4.66
CA GLY A 16 0.12 10.97 5.27
C GLY A 16 -0.49 9.64 4.81
N ASP A 17 -1.75 9.43 5.17
CA ASP A 17 -2.56 8.33 4.64
C ASP A 17 -2.77 8.51 3.13
N ASN A 18 -2.66 7.41 2.39
CA ASN A 18 -2.67 7.48 0.93
C ASN A 18 -4.05 7.82 0.36
N LEU A 19 -5.15 7.38 0.97
CA LEU A 19 -6.50 7.61 0.45
C LEU A 19 -6.87 9.09 0.63
N ASP A 20 -6.52 9.68 1.77
CA ASP A 20 -6.78 11.09 2.03
C ASP A 20 -5.95 11.98 1.08
N ILE A 21 -4.66 11.69 0.92
CA ILE A 21 -3.80 12.41 -0.03
C ILE A 21 -4.33 12.32 -1.46
N LEU A 22 -4.71 11.11 -1.92
CA LEU A 22 -5.20 10.91 -3.27
C LEU A 22 -6.48 11.71 -3.51
N ARG A 23 -7.41 11.74 -2.55
CA ARG A 23 -8.67 12.48 -2.68
C ARG A 23 -8.50 14.00 -2.60
N GLU A 24 -7.58 14.49 -1.79
CA GLU A 24 -7.43 15.94 -1.55
C GLU A 24 -6.48 16.63 -2.53
N HIS A 25 -5.53 15.90 -3.11
CA HIS A 25 -4.41 16.52 -3.82
C HIS A 25 -4.15 16.00 -5.24
N VAL A 26 -4.75 14.88 -5.62
CA VAL A 26 -4.60 14.30 -6.96
C VAL A 26 -5.90 14.47 -7.73
N ALA A 27 -5.82 15.05 -8.93
CA ALA A 27 -7.00 15.27 -9.75
C ALA A 27 -7.50 13.96 -10.36
N ASP A 28 -8.80 13.85 -10.55
CA ASP A 28 -9.40 12.74 -11.28
C ASP A 28 -8.81 12.63 -12.69
N GLU A 29 -8.69 11.40 -13.19
CA GLU A 29 -8.22 11.09 -14.55
C GLU A 29 -6.86 11.72 -14.93
N SER A 30 -6.01 12.03 -13.93
CA SER A 30 -4.71 12.70 -14.14
C SER A 30 -3.48 11.77 -14.05
N VAL A 31 -3.70 10.46 -13.82
CA VAL A 31 -2.63 9.48 -13.57
C VAL A 31 -2.58 8.44 -14.68
N ASP A 32 -1.46 8.39 -15.41
CA ASP A 32 -1.24 7.42 -16.50
C ASP A 32 -0.69 6.06 -16.01
N LEU A 33 0.10 6.07 -14.94
CA LEU A 33 0.78 4.88 -14.41
C LEU A 33 0.81 4.91 -12.88
N ILE A 34 0.47 3.78 -12.27
CA ILE A 34 0.53 3.60 -10.82
C ILE A 34 1.46 2.43 -10.52
N TYR A 35 2.44 2.66 -9.64
CA TYR A 35 3.19 1.59 -8.98
C TYR A 35 2.71 1.49 -7.53
N LEU A 36 2.27 0.29 -7.12
CA LEU A 36 1.80 0.01 -5.76
C LEU A 36 2.55 -1.20 -5.21
N ASP A 37 3.05 -1.07 -3.99
CA ASP A 37 3.65 -2.15 -3.20
C ASP A 37 2.91 -2.23 -1.85
N PRO A 38 1.65 -2.71 -1.83
CA PRO A 38 0.88 -2.80 -0.59
C PRO A 38 1.51 -3.85 0.35
N PRO A 39 1.28 -3.74 1.68
CA PRO A 39 1.79 -4.73 2.62
C PRO A 39 1.39 -6.15 2.22
N PHE A 40 2.33 -7.08 2.34
CA PHE A 40 2.12 -8.49 2.02
C PHE A 40 1.09 -9.10 2.98
N ASN A 41 -0.01 -9.61 2.43
CA ASN A 41 -0.93 -10.52 3.13
C ASN A 41 -0.55 -11.96 2.76
N SER A 42 0.65 -12.38 3.19
CA SER A 42 1.16 -13.72 2.90
C SER A 42 0.65 -14.76 3.87
N ASN A 43 0.10 -14.35 5.02
CA ASN A 43 -0.25 -15.21 6.15
C ASN A 43 0.94 -16.08 6.63
N VAL A 44 2.17 -15.63 6.33
CA VAL A 44 3.41 -16.32 6.65
C VAL A 44 4.32 -15.36 7.39
N ASN A 45 4.64 -15.71 8.64
CA ASN A 45 5.72 -15.08 9.38
C ASN A 45 7.04 -15.55 8.80
N TYR A 46 7.84 -14.64 8.28
CA TYR A 46 9.17 -14.96 7.79
C TYR A 46 10.17 -14.85 8.95
N ASN A 47 10.73 -15.99 9.37
CA ASN A 47 11.84 -16.03 10.30
C ASN A 47 13.14 -15.90 9.51
N ALA A 48 13.93 -14.87 9.78
CA ALA A 48 15.28 -14.80 9.22
C ALA A 48 16.19 -15.70 10.07
N PHE A 49 16.69 -16.77 9.48
CA PHE A 49 17.71 -17.60 10.11
C PHE A 49 19.08 -16.94 9.94
N PHE A 50 19.61 -16.33 11.01
CA PHE A 50 21.01 -15.94 11.05
C PHE A 50 21.84 -17.18 11.46
N GLN A 51 22.74 -17.64 10.61
CA GLN A 51 23.76 -18.61 10.99
C GLN A 51 24.93 -17.86 11.64
N GLU A 52 25.12 -18.00 12.95
CA GLU A 52 26.35 -17.57 13.62
C GLU A 52 27.45 -18.64 13.49
N GLN A 53 28.71 -18.22 13.30
CA GLN A 53 29.90 -19.08 13.15
C GLN A 53 30.47 -19.59 14.49
N SER A 54 29.66 -19.76 15.55
CA SER A 54 30.17 -20.16 16.87
C SER A 54 29.35 -21.30 17.48
N ASP A 55 30.03 -22.28 18.06
CA ASP A 55 29.48 -23.54 18.62
C ASP A 55 28.65 -23.36 19.91
N GLU A 56 28.14 -22.15 20.20
CA GLU A 56 27.26 -21.90 21.34
C GLU A 56 25.81 -21.74 20.87
N LEU A 57 24.97 -22.71 21.27
CA LEU A 57 23.54 -22.77 20.96
C LEU A 57 22.82 -21.53 21.50
N SER A 58 22.41 -20.64 20.61
CA SER A 58 21.55 -19.49 20.93
C SER A 58 20.22 -19.60 20.18
N ASP A 59 19.13 -19.44 20.93
CA ASP A 59 17.72 -19.41 20.54
C ASP A 59 17.33 -18.19 19.65
N ALA A 60 18.22 -17.72 18.78
CA ALA A 60 18.00 -16.49 18.01
C ALA A 60 17.18 -16.71 16.73
N GLN A 61 15.92 -17.13 16.88
CA GLN A 61 14.90 -16.86 15.85
C GLN A 61 14.41 -15.42 16.04
N ILE A 62 14.99 -14.48 15.29
CA ILE A 62 14.46 -13.11 15.24
C ILE A 62 13.33 -13.10 14.21
N THR A 63 12.10 -12.81 14.64
CA THR A 63 10.96 -12.58 13.75
C THR A 63 11.33 -11.45 12.78
N ALA A 64 11.47 -11.75 11.49
CA ALA A 64 11.97 -10.76 10.53
C ALA A 64 10.85 -9.88 9.99
N PHE A 65 9.67 -10.47 9.76
CA PHE A 65 8.47 -9.76 9.30
C PHE A 65 7.22 -10.48 9.81
N GLU A 66 6.39 -9.78 10.58
CA GLU A 66 5.03 -10.24 10.92
C GLU A 66 4.07 -9.76 9.83
N ASP A 67 3.12 -10.60 9.44
CA ASP A 67 2.00 -10.16 8.62
C ASP A 67 1.16 -9.18 9.45
N THR A 68 1.27 -7.89 9.14
CA THR A 68 0.58 -6.84 9.88
C THR A 68 -0.80 -6.55 9.28
N TRP A 69 -1.18 -7.19 8.17
CA TRP A 69 -2.43 -6.84 7.51
C TRP A 69 -3.59 -7.63 8.09
N HIS A 70 -4.61 -6.90 8.52
CA HIS A 70 -5.89 -7.48 8.91
C HIS A 70 -7.04 -6.69 8.31
N TRP A 71 -8.18 -7.34 8.09
CA TRP A 71 -9.40 -6.64 7.71
C TRP A 71 -9.96 -5.87 8.91
N GLY A 72 -9.62 -4.57 8.97
CA GLY A 72 -10.08 -3.64 9.99
C GLY A 72 -11.30 -2.84 9.58
N TRP A 73 -11.65 -1.87 10.43
CA TRP A 73 -12.72 -0.91 10.18
C TRP A 73 -12.42 -0.01 8.97
N GLU A 74 -11.15 0.35 8.81
CA GLU A 74 -10.62 1.17 7.72
C GLU A 74 -10.81 0.46 6.39
N SER A 75 -10.45 -0.83 6.32
CA SER A 75 -10.65 -1.68 5.14
C SER A 75 -12.13 -1.81 4.78
N GLU A 76 -13.00 -2.03 5.78
CA GLU A 76 -14.45 -2.10 5.59
C GLU A 76 -15.03 -0.77 5.06
N THR A 77 -14.56 0.35 5.60
CA THR A 77 -15.00 1.69 5.18
C THR A 77 -14.57 1.99 3.75
N ALA A 78 -13.31 1.72 3.40
CA ALA A 78 -12.81 1.88 2.03
C ALA A 78 -13.56 0.98 1.04
N PHE A 79 -13.80 -0.30 1.41
CA PHE A 79 -14.58 -1.22 0.61
C PHE A 79 -15.99 -0.69 0.33
N ARG A 80 -16.71 -0.25 1.37
CA ARG A 80 -18.05 0.32 1.21
C ARG A 80 -18.05 1.56 0.34
N ASP A 81 -17.06 2.44 0.48
CA ASP A 81 -16.94 3.63 -0.35
C ASP A 81 -16.83 3.25 -1.83
N VAL A 82 -15.93 2.34 -2.20
CA VAL A 82 -15.75 1.93 -3.60
C VAL A 82 -16.98 1.22 -4.14
N VAL A 83 -17.61 0.34 -3.37
CA VAL A 83 -18.82 -0.40 -3.83
C VAL A 83 -20.02 0.52 -4.01
N THR A 84 -20.13 1.60 -3.23
CA THR A 84 -21.30 2.50 -3.27
C THR A 84 -21.13 3.72 -4.14
N ARG A 85 -19.90 4.23 -4.28
CA ARG A 85 -19.61 5.52 -4.95
C ARG A 85 -18.62 5.39 -6.10
N GLY A 86 -17.87 4.29 -6.16
CA GLY A 86 -16.90 4.04 -7.22
C GLY A 86 -17.55 3.64 -8.55
N PRO A 87 -16.74 3.49 -9.61
CA PRO A 87 -17.23 3.00 -10.90
C PRO A 87 -17.92 1.64 -10.75
N GLU A 88 -19.12 1.51 -11.32
CA GLU A 88 -19.99 0.34 -11.15
C GLU A 88 -19.26 -1.00 -11.37
N LYS A 89 -18.44 -1.08 -12.43
CA LYS A 89 -17.66 -2.29 -12.75
C LYS A 89 -16.67 -2.67 -11.64
N VAL A 90 -16.02 -1.67 -11.04
CA VAL A 90 -15.05 -1.88 -9.96
C VAL A 90 -15.79 -2.27 -8.68
N GLY A 91 -16.88 -1.59 -8.34
CA GLY A 91 -17.72 -1.92 -7.20
C GLY A 91 -18.25 -3.36 -7.27
N ASN A 92 -18.79 -3.75 -8.42
CA ASN A 92 -19.29 -5.12 -8.65
C ASN A 92 -18.17 -6.17 -8.54
N LEU A 93 -16.99 -5.90 -9.07
CA LEU A 93 -15.84 -6.80 -8.96
C LEU A 93 -15.43 -7.00 -7.50
N LEU A 94 -15.26 -5.92 -6.73
CA LEU A 94 -14.89 -6.02 -5.33
C LEU A 94 -15.94 -6.73 -4.49
N TYR A 95 -17.22 -6.45 -4.73
CA TYR A 95 -18.32 -7.13 -4.05
C TYR A 95 -18.30 -8.64 -4.32
N ALA A 96 -18.08 -9.06 -5.57
CA ALA A 96 -17.97 -10.47 -5.93
C ALA A 96 -16.77 -11.13 -5.24
N LEU A 97 -15.59 -10.50 -5.25
CA LEU A 97 -14.39 -11.02 -4.59
C LEU A 97 -14.57 -11.20 -3.08
N ARG A 98 -15.36 -10.35 -2.43
CA ARG A 98 -15.64 -10.43 -0.99
C ARG A 98 -16.66 -11.51 -0.62
N ALA A 99 -17.53 -11.89 -1.57
CA ALA A 99 -18.57 -12.89 -1.37
C ALA A 99 -18.12 -14.33 -1.65
N LEU A 100 -16.89 -14.52 -2.16
CA LEU A 100 -16.21 -15.81 -2.33
C LEU A 100 -15.59 -16.26 -1.00
#